data_AF-A0AAX1U5Y5-F1
#
_entry.id   AF-A0AAX1U5Y5-F1
#
_cell.length_a   1.000
_cell.length_b   1.000
_cell.length_c   1.000
_cell.angle_alpha   90.00
_cell.angle_beta   90.00
_cell.angle_gamma   90.00
#
_symmetry.space_group_name_H-M   'P 1'
#
loop_
_entity.id
_entity.type
_entity.pdbx_description
1 polymer ?
#
loop_
_entity_poly.entity_id
_entity_poly.type
_entity_poly.pdbx_seq_one_letter_code
_entity_poly.pdbx_strand_id
1 'polypeptide(L)'
;MFAVRTIRLCTKDCLCLYVCPTGASDTENGQIDWEKCIGCGLCANACPSHAISMVPEKYAPQQKKDQNVVDALYALINHKVKQEAILDYLWKTSDDAMTKQFALALKKSNRFMSEDLYREAGYMLPQSHQTHAMLGSFLKIKDPDFPMDAVKTLLKLIKPND
;
A
#
# COMPACT_ATOMS: atom_id res chain seq x y z
N MET A 1 3.29 19.88 0.53
CA MET A 1 3.33 18.75 1.51
C MET A 1 2.34 19.07 2.60
N PHE A 2 1.60 18.10 3.10
CA PHE A 2 0.63 18.26 4.18
C PHE A 2 0.92 17.27 5.29
N ALA A 3 0.51 17.59 6.51
CA ALA A 3 0.60 16.67 7.63
C ALA A 3 -0.58 15.69 7.61
N VAL A 4 -0.33 14.43 7.93
CA VAL A 4 -1.36 13.38 8.09
C VAL A 4 -1.16 12.69 9.43
N ARG A 5 -2.24 12.53 10.20
CA ARG A 5 -2.22 11.87 11.50
C ARG A 5 -2.69 10.42 11.38
N THR A 6 -1.83 9.48 11.72
CA THR A 6 -2.17 8.06 11.87
C THR A 6 -2.76 7.84 13.26
N ILE A 7 -4.09 7.83 13.37
CA ILE A 7 -4.82 7.73 14.66
C ILE A 7 -4.36 6.51 15.48
N ARG A 8 -4.07 5.37 14.83
CA ARG A 8 -3.61 4.15 15.51
C ARG A 8 -2.31 4.34 16.30
N LEU A 9 -1.46 5.28 15.90
CA LEU A 9 -0.19 5.58 16.57
C LEU A 9 -0.32 6.71 17.59
N CYS A 10 -1.45 7.44 17.60
CA CYS A 10 -1.61 8.64 18.42
C CYS A 10 -1.86 8.29 19.89
N THR A 11 -0.90 8.65 20.74
CA THR A 11 -0.92 8.48 22.21
C THR A 11 -1.62 9.62 22.96
N LYS A 12 -2.19 10.60 22.25
CA LYS A 12 -2.96 11.73 22.80
C LYS A 12 -2.20 12.68 23.73
N ASP A 13 -0.89 12.85 23.53
CA ASP A 13 -0.09 13.90 24.19
C ASP A 13 -0.50 15.32 23.77
N CYS A 14 -1.21 15.45 22.64
CA CYS A 14 -1.82 16.69 22.15
C CYS A 14 -0.87 17.88 21.90
N LEU A 15 0.46 17.70 21.99
CA LEU A 15 1.43 18.76 21.71
C LEU A 15 1.27 19.37 20.30
N CYS A 16 0.92 18.53 19.32
CA CYS A 16 0.63 18.96 17.96
C CYS A 16 -0.41 20.09 17.87
N LEU A 17 -1.41 20.12 18.77
CA LEU A 17 -2.46 21.14 18.81
C LEU A 17 -1.90 22.53 19.12
N TYR A 18 -0.90 22.60 20.00
CA TYR A 18 -0.33 23.85 20.47
C TYR A 18 0.84 24.35 19.61
N VAL A 19 1.54 23.46 18.91
CA VAL A 19 2.65 23.87 18.00
C VAL A 19 2.16 24.19 16.58
N CYS A 20 0.90 23.90 16.24
CA CYS A 20 0.37 24.15 14.92
C CYS A 20 -0.02 25.63 14.76
N PRO A 21 0.67 26.41 13.91
CA PRO A 21 0.45 27.86 13.81
C PRO A 21 -0.90 28.22 13.15
N THR A 22 -1.51 27.29 12.41
CA THR A 22 -2.77 27.51 11.70
C THR A 22 -3.96 26.80 12.34
N GLY A 23 -3.74 26.07 13.44
CA GLY A 23 -4.78 25.22 14.05
C GLY A 23 -5.19 24.01 13.21
N ALA A 24 -4.49 23.70 12.10
CA ALA A 24 -4.83 22.60 11.20
C ALA A 24 -4.87 21.21 11.89
N SER A 25 -4.15 21.04 13.01
CA SER A 25 -4.15 19.78 13.74
C SER A 25 -5.29 19.61 14.74
N ASP A 26 -6.04 20.67 15.00
CA ASP A 26 -7.11 20.72 15.99
C ASP A 26 -8.47 20.48 15.33
N THR A 27 -8.92 19.24 15.43
CA THR A 27 -10.11 18.72 14.77
C THR A 27 -10.74 17.65 15.65
N GLU A 28 -12.07 17.60 15.72
CA GLU A 28 -12.79 16.62 16.55
C GLU A 28 -12.57 15.16 16.09
N ASN A 29 -12.42 14.93 14.79
CA ASN A 29 -12.19 13.60 14.22
C ASN A 29 -10.72 13.14 14.31
N GLY A 30 -9.83 13.99 14.85
CA GLY A 30 -8.41 13.71 14.96
C GLY A 30 -7.64 13.69 13.64
N GLN A 31 -8.22 14.13 12.51
CA GLN A 31 -7.54 14.21 11.21
C GLN A 31 -7.02 15.63 10.98
N ILE A 32 -5.86 15.78 10.33
CA ILE A 32 -5.35 17.12 10.02
C ILE A 32 -6.27 17.77 8.96
N ASP A 33 -6.70 19.01 9.21
CA ASP A 33 -7.38 19.86 8.25
C ASP A 33 -6.39 20.31 7.17
N TRP A 34 -6.54 19.76 5.96
CA TRP A 34 -5.62 20.02 4.85
C TRP A 34 -5.78 21.42 4.27
N GLU A 35 -6.95 22.04 4.40
CA GLU A 35 -7.19 23.40 3.88
C GLU A 35 -6.43 24.45 4.69
N LYS A 36 -6.22 24.18 5.99
CA LYS A 36 -5.43 25.05 6.89
C LYS A 36 -3.95 24.66 6.96
N CYS A 37 -3.56 23.48 6.48
CA CYS A 37 -2.21 22.98 6.66
C CYS A 37 -1.24 23.64 5.67
N ILE A 38 -0.27 24.40 6.20
CA ILE A 38 0.77 25.07 5.39
C ILE A 38 2.02 24.21 5.15
N GLY A 39 2.01 22.94 5.59
CA GLY A 39 3.11 22.02 5.32
C GLY A 39 4.40 22.26 6.12
N CYS A 40 4.37 23.01 7.22
CA CYS A 40 5.58 23.42 7.95
C CYS A 40 6.28 22.31 8.76
N GLY A 41 5.60 21.19 9.05
CA GLY A 41 6.19 20.04 9.75
C GLY A 41 6.33 20.16 11.27
N LEU A 42 5.96 21.28 11.89
CA LEU A 42 6.09 21.49 13.34
C LEU A 42 5.36 20.41 14.16
N CYS A 43 4.13 20.07 13.77
CA CYS A 43 3.34 19.04 14.45
C CYS A 43 3.95 17.63 14.30
N ALA A 44 4.61 17.33 13.18
CA ALA A 44 5.31 16.06 12.98
C ALA A 44 6.54 15.95 13.88
N ASN A 45 7.35 17.02 13.94
CA ASN A 45 8.55 17.07 14.78
C ASN A 45 8.23 17.03 16.27
N ALA A 46 7.11 17.63 16.68
CA ALA A 46 6.70 17.68 18.08
C ALA A 46 5.98 16.41 18.57
N CYS A 47 5.52 15.53 17.69
CA CYS A 47 4.72 14.37 18.10
C CYS A 47 5.60 13.26 18.71
N PRO A 48 5.50 12.97 20.02
CA PRO A 48 6.40 12.00 20.67
C PRO A 48 6.17 10.56 20.21
N SER A 49 4.94 10.22 19.81
CA SER A 49 4.60 8.91 19.25
C SER A 49 4.84 8.80 17.74
N HIS A 50 5.38 9.84 17.10
CA HIS A 50 5.57 9.91 15.65
C HIS A 50 4.29 9.57 14.86
N ALA A 51 3.12 9.90 15.42
CA ALA A 51 1.83 9.61 14.81
C ALA A 51 1.51 10.53 13.61
N ILE A 52 2.30 11.59 13.39
CA ILE A 52 2.09 12.56 12.31
C ILE A 52 3.25 12.46 11.32
N SER A 53 2.92 12.31 10.04
CA SER A 53 3.87 12.25 8.93
C SER A 53 3.60 13.37 7.93
N MET A 54 4.67 13.87 7.29
CA MET A 54 4.56 14.82 6.19
C MET A 54 4.49 14.07 4.87
N VAL A 55 3.43 14.29 4.10
CA VAL A 55 3.22 13.66 2.79
C VAL A 55 3.20 14.72 1.68
N PRO A 56 3.72 14.43 0.49
CA PRO A 56 3.58 15.32 -0.65
C PRO A 56 2.12 15.34 -1.14
N GLU A 57 1.73 16.44 -1.78
CA GLU A 57 0.41 16.54 -2.44
C GLU A 57 0.34 15.61 -3.65
N LYS A 58 1.43 15.55 -4.42
CA LYS A 58 1.63 14.62 -5.52
C LYS A 58 2.82 13.73 -5.21
N TYR A 59 2.62 12.41 -5.20
CA TYR A 59 3.72 11.46 -5.09
C TYR A 59 4.58 11.51 -6.36
N ALA A 60 5.88 11.24 -6.22
CA ALA A 60 6.75 11.13 -7.37
C ALA A 60 6.26 10.01 -8.31
N PRO A 61 6.45 10.15 -9.64
CA PRO A 61 6.16 9.07 -10.57
C PRO A 61 7.01 7.85 -10.23
N GLN A 62 6.45 6.67 -10.48
CA GLN A 62 7.16 5.41 -10.27
C GLN A 62 8.43 5.38 -11.12
N GLN A 63 9.57 5.17 -10.50
CA GLN A 63 10.83 5.05 -11.21
C GLN A 63 10.84 3.74 -12.02
N LYS A 64 11.12 3.85 -13.33
CA LYS A 64 11.25 2.68 -14.20
C LYS A 64 12.47 1.86 -13.76
N LYS A 65 12.29 0.55 -13.66
CA LYS A 65 13.39 -0.40 -13.46
C LYS A 65 13.87 -0.91 -14.81
N ASP A 66 15.17 -1.22 -14.89
CA ASP A 66 15.74 -1.89 -16.06
C ASP A 66 15.05 -3.24 -16.28
N GLN A 67 14.86 -3.62 -17.55
CA GLN A 67 14.16 -4.86 -17.89
C GLN A 67 14.82 -6.09 -17.25
N ASN A 68 16.15 -6.12 -17.16
CA ASN A 68 16.87 -7.23 -16.53
C ASN A 68 16.54 -7.35 -15.03
N VAL A 69 16.31 -6.22 -14.36
CA VAL A 69 15.88 -6.21 -12.95
C VAL A 69 14.45 -6.73 -12.84
N VAL A 70 13.56 -6.27 -13.72
CA VAL A 70 12.16 -6.75 -13.75
C VAL A 70 12.11 -8.27 -13.97
N ASP A 71 12.88 -8.79 -14.91
CA ASP A 71 12.95 -10.22 -15.21
C ASP A 71 13.48 -11.02 -14.00
N ALA A 72 14.49 -10.50 -13.31
CA ALA A 72 15.01 -11.10 -12.08
C ALA A 72 13.96 -11.12 -10.95
N LEU A 73 13.16 -10.06 -10.80
CA LEU A 73 12.06 -10.01 -9.84
C LEU A 73 11.01 -11.08 -10.17
N TYR A 74 10.60 -11.21 -11.43
CA TYR A 74 9.67 -12.27 -11.86
C TYR A 74 10.21 -13.68 -11.67
N ALA A 75 11.51 -13.90 -11.90
CA ALA A 75 12.14 -15.18 -11.59
C ALA A 75 12.06 -15.49 -10.08
N LEU A 76 12.34 -14.52 -9.22
CA LEU A 76 12.25 -14.68 -7.77
C LEU A 76 10.81 -14.94 -7.31
N ILE A 77 9.84 -14.21 -7.84
CA ILE A 77 8.40 -14.42 -7.61
C ILE A 77 8.01 -15.87 -7.90
N ASN A 78 8.41 -16.40 -9.06
CA ASN A 78 8.10 -17.78 -9.44
C ASN A 78 8.69 -18.80 -8.45
N HIS A 79 9.89 -18.55 -7.93
CA HIS A 79 10.45 -19.37 -6.86
C HIS A 79 9.65 -19.29 -5.56
N LYS A 80 9.18 -18.08 -5.19
CA LYS A 80 8.36 -17.88 -3.98
C LYS A 80 7.02 -18.59 -4.07
N VAL A 81 6.35 -18.56 -5.22
CA VAL A 81 5.10 -19.29 -5.46
C VAL A 81 5.31 -20.80 -5.36
N LYS A 82 6.39 -21.34 -5.94
CA LYS A 82 6.72 -22.77 -5.80
C LYS A 82 6.95 -23.18 -4.35
N GLN A 83 7.70 -22.36 -3.60
CA GLN A 83 7.93 -22.60 -2.17
C GLN A 83 6.61 -22.52 -1.38
N GLU A 84 5.74 -21.55 -1.66
CA GLU A 84 4.42 -21.44 -1.03
C GLU A 84 3.58 -22.71 -1.22
N ALA A 85 3.59 -23.30 -2.42
CA ALA A 85 2.87 -24.54 -2.71
C ALA A 85 3.43 -25.75 -1.94
N ILE A 86 4.76 -25.87 -1.86
CA ILE A 86 5.43 -26.92 -1.07
C ILE A 86 5.07 -26.79 0.41
N LEU A 87 5.09 -25.56 0.94
CA LEU A 87 4.77 -25.28 2.34
C LEU A 87 3.29 -25.51 2.64
N ASP A 88 2.40 -25.20 1.70
CA ASP A 88 0.97 -25.53 1.82
C ASP A 88 0.75 -27.05 1.88
N TYR A 89 1.45 -27.81 1.04
CA TYR A 89 1.43 -29.27 1.10
C TYR A 89 1.91 -29.76 2.47
N LEU A 90 3.09 -29.33 2.92
CA LEU A 90 3.65 -29.70 4.23
C LEU A 90 2.70 -29.35 5.39
N TRP A 91 2.08 -28.18 5.36
CA TRP A 91 1.10 -27.76 6.35
C TRP A 91 -0.13 -28.67 6.38
N LYS A 92 -0.60 -29.13 5.21
CA LYS A 92 -1.77 -30.02 5.10
C LYS A 92 -1.47 -31.46 5.49
N THR A 93 -0.29 -31.99 5.15
CA THR A 93 0.02 -33.42 5.29
C THR A 93 0.82 -33.79 6.53
N SER A 94 1.45 -32.82 7.22
CA SER A 94 2.21 -33.11 8.44
C SER A 94 1.30 -33.31 9.65
N ASP A 95 1.60 -34.32 10.46
CA ASP A 95 0.96 -34.52 11.77
C ASP A 95 1.70 -33.81 12.91
N ASP A 96 2.97 -33.43 12.70
CA ASP A 96 3.74 -32.66 13.67
C ASP A 96 3.30 -31.18 13.72
N ALA A 97 2.93 -30.73 14.93
CA ALA A 97 2.43 -29.39 15.18
C ALA A 97 3.48 -28.30 14.92
N MET A 98 4.74 -28.58 15.26
CA MET A 98 5.84 -27.63 15.04
C MET A 98 6.09 -27.41 13.54
N THR A 99 6.12 -28.51 12.78
CA THR A 99 6.25 -28.49 11.31
C THR A 99 5.09 -27.73 10.67
N LYS A 100 3.85 -27.94 11.13
CA LYS A 100 2.69 -27.17 10.69
C LYS A 100 2.87 -25.67 10.97
N GLN A 101 3.24 -25.29 12.18
CA GLN A 101 3.44 -23.88 12.53
C GLN A 101 4.53 -23.23 11.67
N PHE A 102 5.65 -23.93 11.48
CA PHE A 102 6.77 -23.47 10.67
C PHE A 102 6.37 -23.32 9.18
N ALA A 103 5.69 -24.32 8.63
CA ALA A 103 5.21 -24.30 7.25
C ALA A 103 4.25 -23.14 7.00
N LEU A 104 3.30 -22.89 7.93
CA LEU A 104 2.38 -21.76 7.84
C LEU A 104 3.11 -20.41 7.88
N ALA A 105 4.10 -20.26 8.76
CA ALA A 105 4.87 -19.03 8.86
C ALA A 105 5.64 -18.72 7.57
N LEU A 106 6.37 -19.71 7.04
CA LEU A 106 7.09 -19.55 5.78
C LEU A 106 6.15 -19.33 4.59
N LYS A 107 4.99 -20.00 4.56
CA LYS A 107 3.99 -19.81 3.50
C LYS A 107 3.55 -18.35 3.44
N LYS A 108 3.19 -17.77 4.59
CA LYS A 108 2.82 -16.35 4.70
C LYS A 108 3.97 -15.42 4.31
N SER A 109 5.20 -15.72 4.76
CA SER A 109 6.39 -14.94 4.39
C SER A 109 6.61 -14.91 2.86
N ASN A 110 6.56 -16.08 2.21
CA ASN A 110 6.72 -16.18 0.76
C ASN A 110 5.61 -15.43 0.00
N ARG A 111 4.37 -15.49 0.51
CA ARG A 111 3.25 -14.73 -0.04
C ARG A 111 3.51 -13.23 -0.01
N PHE A 112 3.88 -12.67 1.15
CA PHE A 112 4.18 -11.24 1.27
C PHE A 112 5.35 -10.81 0.40
N MET A 113 6.43 -11.59 0.38
CA MET A 113 7.56 -11.31 -0.51
C MET A 113 7.13 -11.29 -1.98
N SER A 114 6.31 -12.26 -2.41
CA SER A 114 5.80 -12.31 -3.77
C SER A 114 4.99 -11.04 -4.10
N GLU A 115 4.07 -10.64 -3.22
CA GLU A 115 3.25 -9.42 -3.38
C GLU A 115 4.10 -8.15 -3.45
N ASP A 116 5.12 -8.01 -2.61
CA ASP A 116 6.07 -6.90 -2.65
C ASP A 116 6.89 -6.88 -3.94
N LEU A 117 7.40 -8.04 -4.38
CA LEU A 117 8.17 -8.14 -5.62
C LEU A 117 7.30 -7.78 -6.83
N TYR A 118 6.02 -8.19 -6.85
CA TYR A 118 5.08 -7.77 -7.89
C TYR A 118 4.91 -6.24 -7.90
N ARG A 119 4.73 -5.62 -6.71
CA ARG A 119 4.68 -4.15 -6.58
C ARG A 119 5.93 -3.48 -7.14
N GLU A 120 7.10 -4.00 -6.79
CA GLU A 120 8.38 -3.47 -7.25
C GLU A 120 8.61 -3.65 -8.76
N ALA A 121 8.10 -4.74 -9.34
CA ALA A 121 8.11 -5.00 -10.78
C ALA A 121 7.07 -4.14 -11.55
N GLY A 122 6.28 -3.32 -10.85
CA GLY A 122 5.28 -2.42 -11.44
C GLY A 122 3.87 -3.00 -11.55
N TYR A 123 3.59 -4.13 -10.92
CA TYR A 123 2.28 -4.79 -10.87
C TYR A 123 1.56 -4.48 -9.54
N MET A 124 0.24 -4.23 -9.54
CA MET A 124 -0.56 -3.90 -8.34
C MET A 124 -0.25 -2.55 -7.63
N LEU A 125 0.24 -1.55 -8.35
CA LEU A 125 0.26 -0.17 -7.83
C LEU A 125 -1.02 0.53 -8.27
N PRO A 126 -1.88 1.03 -7.36
CA PRO A 126 -3.18 1.60 -7.72
C PRO A 126 -3.08 2.64 -8.84
N GLN A 127 -2.13 3.57 -8.76
CA GLN A 127 -1.96 4.68 -9.72
C GLN A 127 -1.00 4.35 -10.89
N SER A 128 -0.67 3.08 -11.14
CA SER A 128 0.23 2.74 -12.26
C SER A 128 -0.51 2.58 -13.59
N HIS A 129 0.24 2.77 -14.68
CA HIS A 129 -0.24 2.49 -16.04
C HIS A 129 -0.73 1.05 -16.20
N GLN A 130 -0.09 0.07 -15.54
CA GLN A 130 -0.49 -1.34 -15.58
C GLN A 130 -1.87 -1.55 -14.98
N THR A 131 -2.17 -0.93 -13.83
CA THR A 131 -3.49 -1.00 -13.20
C THR A 131 -4.55 -0.35 -14.07
N HIS A 132 -4.23 0.80 -14.68
CA HIS A 132 -5.12 1.45 -15.65
C HIS A 132 -5.39 0.59 -16.88
N ALA A 133 -4.36 -0.01 -17.47
CA ALA A 133 -4.50 -0.89 -18.62
C ALA A 133 -5.35 -2.13 -18.29
N MET A 134 -5.15 -2.71 -17.10
CA MET A 134 -5.96 -3.81 -16.58
C MET A 134 -7.43 -3.40 -16.43
N LEU A 135 -7.72 -2.28 -15.75
CA LEU A 135 -9.08 -1.75 -15.61
C LEU A 135 -9.72 -1.43 -16.98
N GLY A 136 -8.94 -0.87 -17.92
CA GLY A 136 -9.38 -0.61 -19.29
C GLY A 136 -9.72 -1.90 -20.04
N SER A 137 -9.00 -2.99 -19.79
CA SER A 137 -9.32 -4.31 -20.37
C SER A 137 -10.68 -4.84 -19.92
N PHE A 138 -11.10 -4.51 -18.68
CA PHE A 138 -12.39 -4.94 -18.14
C PHE A 138 -13.59 -4.27 -18.81
N LEU A 139 -13.40 -3.14 -19.49
CA LEU A 139 -14.46 -2.50 -20.30
C LEU A 139 -14.93 -3.39 -21.45
N LYS A 140 -14.18 -4.45 -21.79
CA LYS A 140 -14.53 -5.42 -22.85
C LYS A 140 -15.38 -6.58 -22.34
N ILE A 141 -15.55 -6.73 -21.02
CA ILE A 141 -16.34 -7.81 -20.42
C ILE A 141 -17.82 -7.57 -20.73
N LYS A 142 -18.51 -8.62 -21.19
CA LYS A 142 -19.92 -8.57 -21.60
C LYS A 142 -20.88 -9.22 -20.61
N ASP A 143 -20.36 -9.73 -19.50
CA ASP A 143 -21.14 -10.36 -18.45
C ASP A 143 -22.06 -9.31 -17.78
N PRO A 144 -23.40 -9.49 -17.79
CA PRO A 144 -24.33 -8.58 -17.15
C PRO A 144 -24.16 -8.45 -15.64
N ASP A 145 -23.65 -9.49 -14.97
CA ASP A 145 -23.43 -9.50 -13.52
C ASP A 145 -22.11 -8.82 -13.13
N PHE A 146 -21.27 -8.48 -14.11
CA PHE A 146 -20.00 -7.82 -13.87
C PHE A 146 -20.22 -6.34 -13.51
N PRO A 147 -19.60 -5.82 -12.43
CA PRO A 147 -19.84 -4.46 -11.93
C PRO A 147 -19.12 -3.39 -12.78
N MET A 148 -19.62 -3.17 -13.99
CA MET A 148 -19.02 -2.31 -15.00
C MET A 148 -18.98 -0.82 -14.57
N ASP A 149 -19.95 -0.37 -13.78
CA ASP A 149 -19.95 0.99 -13.22
C ASP A 149 -18.84 1.22 -12.19
N ALA A 150 -18.46 0.18 -11.44
CA ALA A 150 -17.32 0.25 -10.54
C ALA A 150 -16.01 0.43 -11.33
N VAL A 151 -15.84 -0.29 -12.45
CA VAL A 151 -14.67 -0.12 -13.33
C VAL A 151 -14.58 1.30 -13.87
N LYS A 152 -15.69 1.85 -14.39
CA LYS A 152 -15.74 3.24 -14.87
C LYS A 152 -15.41 4.26 -13.77
N THR A 153 -15.89 4.01 -12.55
CA THR A 153 -15.62 4.88 -11.39
C THR A 153 -14.16 4.82 -10.99
N LEU A 154 -13.58 3.63 -10.90
CA LEU A 154 -12.16 3.44 -10.59
C LEU A 154 -11.24 4.09 -11.63
N LEU A 155 -11.55 3.95 -12.93
CA LEU A 155 -10.79 4.62 -14.00
C LEU A 155 -10.81 6.16 -13.91
N LYS A 156 -11.86 6.76 -13.30
CA LYS A 156 -11.93 8.21 -13.07
C LYS A 156 -11.18 8.64 -11.81
N LEU A 157 -11.29 7.86 -10.73
CA LEU A 157 -10.73 8.18 -9.42
C LEU A 157 -9.22 7.95 -9.37
N ILE A 158 -8.79 6.80 -9.89
CA ILE A 158 -7.40 6.45 -10.01
C ILE A 158 -6.92 7.13 -11.28
N LYS A 159 -5.96 8.05 -11.23
CA LYS A 159 -5.30 8.58 -12.43
C LYS A 159 -3.87 8.04 -12.48
N PRO A 160 -3.30 7.75 -13.67
CA PRO A 160 -1.89 7.41 -13.78
C PRO A 160 -1.06 8.56 -13.20
N ASN A 161 -0.07 8.25 -12.37
CA ASN A 161 0.80 9.25 -11.74
C ASN A 161 2.09 9.51 -12.53
N ASP A 162 2.02 9.36 -13.85
CA ASP A 162 3.14 9.51 -14.78
C ASP A 162 3.38 10.98 -15.16
#